data_AF-A0AB37CII1-F1
#
_entry.id   AF-A0AB37CII1-F1
#
_cell.length_a   1.000
_cell.length_b   1.000
_cell.length_c   1.000
_cell.angle_alpha   90.00
_cell.angle_beta   90.00
_cell.angle_gamma   90.00
#
_symmetry.space_group_name_H-M   'P 1'
#
loop_
_entity.id
_entity.type
_entity.pdbx_description
1 polymer ?
#
loop_
_entity_poly.entity_id
_entity_poly.type
_entity_poly.pdbx_seq_one_letter_code
_entity_poly.pdbx_strand_id
1 'polypeptide(L)'
;MEIKNHFGVYGICFENGKLLCIEKTRGPYQHRFDLPGGSQELGEGLTETLEREVLEETGYTLSRYSNPRIYDVMVQEGGQDFAVHHIMAFYDIVLDFERSQKSLPQEVLDGSNDSANAIWIPFEQITEENASPLVLKVKAELVGIPELQMTSYRNWKVKEGEQMKPQEMWNAYKQINPSIGDEIDAWAFGVEADLLSDLVLKGEKTATASAYDLYAVDNDPLPQEGTFDVILDSQDQAVCIVEVTKVSVQPFHQVSADHAYKEGEGDKSLAYWRQVHEEVFTEWMSDAGLTFTPDSKVVLEEFRKVYPL
;
A
#
# COMPACT_ATOMS: atom_id res chain seq x y z
N MET A 1 19.50 -6.51 16.74
CA MET A 1 19.57 -6.48 15.27
C MET A 1 19.25 -7.83 14.65
N GLU A 2 17.96 -8.01 14.38
CA GLU A 2 17.42 -9.11 13.57
C GLU A 2 17.80 -8.92 12.10
N ILE A 3 18.02 -10.01 11.35
CA ILE A 3 18.24 -9.94 9.89
C ILE A 3 17.08 -10.66 9.21
N LYS A 4 16.31 -9.91 8.41
CA LYS A 4 15.25 -10.43 7.57
C LYS A 4 15.80 -10.70 6.19
N ASN A 5 15.59 -11.91 5.66
CA ASN A 5 16.03 -12.26 4.32
C ASN A 5 14.90 -12.00 3.33
N HIS A 6 15.22 -11.34 2.22
CA HIS A 6 14.33 -11.16 1.08
C HIS A 6 15.00 -11.73 -0.17
N PHE A 7 14.30 -12.57 -0.92
CA PHE A 7 14.77 -13.07 -2.20
C PHE A 7 13.78 -12.65 -3.30
N GLY A 8 14.28 -11.99 -4.34
CA GLY A 8 13.46 -11.54 -5.45
C GLY A 8 14.08 -11.83 -6.82
N VAL A 9 13.23 -11.93 -7.83
CA VAL A 9 13.62 -12.12 -9.24
C VAL A 9 13.22 -10.89 -10.04
N TYR A 10 14.17 -10.31 -10.78
CA TYR A 10 14.01 -9.02 -11.43
C TYR A 10 14.44 -9.02 -12.89
N GLY A 11 13.70 -8.28 -13.70
CA GLY A 11 13.95 -8.06 -15.12
C GLY A 11 14.72 -6.77 -15.38
N ILE A 12 15.75 -6.85 -16.23
CA ILE A 12 16.54 -5.70 -16.68
C ILE A 12 16.27 -5.49 -18.17
N CYS A 13 15.58 -4.40 -18.48
CA CYS A 13 15.37 -3.97 -19.86
C CYS A 13 16.03 -2.61 -20.09
N PHE A 14 17.17 -2.59 -20.80
CA PHE A 14 17.89 -1.37 -21.14
C PHE A 14 17.86 -1.13 -22.65
N GLU A 15 17.13 -0.10 -23.07
CA GLU A 15 16.93 0.21 -24.48
C GLU A 15 17.08 1.71 -24.73
N ASN A 16 17.78 2.07 -25.82
CA ASN A 16 17.93 3.47 -26.27
C ASN A 16 18.43 4.43 -25.16
N GLY A 17 19.31 3.95 -24.28
CA GLY A 17 19.86 4.75 -23.17
C GLY A 17 18.91 4.93 -22.00
N LYS A 18 17.82 4.15 -21.93
CA LYS A 18 16.84 4.18 -20.84
C LYS A 18 16.69 2.79 -20.21
N LEU A 19 16.47 2.77 -18.91
CA LEU A 19 16.15 1.57 -18.14
C LEU A 19 14.64 1.54 -17.88
N LEU A 20 14.02 0.38 -18.10
CA LEU A 20 12.66 0.12 -17.62
C LEU A 20 12.68 -0.04 -16.11
N CYS A 21 11.91 0.80 -15.43
CA CYS A 21 11.73 0.78 -14.00
C CYS A 21 10.25 0.80 -13.65
N ILE A 22 9.97 0.56 -12.38
CA ILE A 22 8.68 0.82 -11.72
C ILE A 22 8.91 1.79 -10.57
N GLU A 23 7.86 2.41 -10.06
CA GLU A 23 7.92 3.14 -8.80
C GLU A 23 7.49 2.25 -7.64
N LYS A 24 8.36 2.04 -6.64
CA LYS A 24 7.98 1.31 -5.43
C LYS A 24 7.09 2.19 -4.56
N THR A 25 5.94 1.66 -4.16
CA THR A 25 5.01 2.36 -3.25
C THR A 25 5.20 1.94 -1.78
N ARG A 26 5.84 0.80 -1.52
CA ARG A 26 6.06 0.25 -0.17
C ARG A 26 7.49 -0.18 0.12
N GLY A 27 7.74 -0.44 1.40
CA GLY A 27 8.98 -1.06 1.90
C GLY A 27 10.15 -0.10 1.93
N PRO A 28 11.38 -0.60 2.18
CA PRO A 28 12.55 0.25 2.36
C PRO A 28 12.80 1.17 1.16
N TYR A 29 12.36 0.78 -0.03
CA TYR A 29 12.65 1.49 -1.28
C TYR A 29 11.49 2.36 -1.79
N GLN A 30 10.45 2.59 -0.99
CA GLN A 30 9.30 3.40 -1.43
C GLN A 30 9.71 4.79 -1.97
N HIS A 31 8.94 5.28 -2.95
CA HIS A 31 9.15 6.52 -3.73
C HIS A 31 10.51 6.59 -4.43
N ARG A 32 11.02 5.43 -4.83
CA ARG A 32 12.20 5.28 -5.67
C ARG A 32 11.89 4.40 -6.86
N PHE A 33 12.64 4.61 -7.93
CA PHE A 33 12.66 3.72 -9.07
C PHE A 33 13.28 2.38 -8.69
N ASP A 34 12.59 1.31 -9.03
CA ASP A 34 13.04 -0.06 -8.83
C ASP A 34 12.91 -0.87 -10.13
N LEU A 35 13.51 -2.06 -10.16
CA LEU A 35 13.37 -2.98 -11.28
C LEU A 35 12.01 -3.68 -11.22
N PRO A 36 11.37 -3.96 -12.37
CA PRO A 36 10.19 -4.82 -12.39
C PRO A 36 10.58 -6.23 -11.92
N GLY A 37 9.85 -6.76 -10.95
CA GLY A 37 10.18 -8.01 -10.28
C GLY A 37 9.76 -8.06 -8.82
N GLY A 38 9.73 -9.27 -8.28
CA GLY A 38 9.22 -9.52 -6.95
C GLY A 38 9.62 -10.88 -6.39
N SER A 39 8.91 -11.29 -5.34
CA SER A 39 9.16 -12.51 -4.62
C SER A 39 8.59 -13.72 -5.36
N GLN A 40 9.25 -14.86 -5.20
CA GLN A 40 8.77 -16.12 -5.76
C GLN A 40 7.56 -16.65 -5.00
N GLU A 41 6.52 -17.07 -5.73
CA GLU A 41 5.38 -17.77 -5.14
C GLU A 41 5.67 -19.25 -4.84
N LEU A 42 4.85 -19.86 -4.00
CA LEU A 42 5.01 -21.26 -3.61
C LEU A 42 4.87 -22.20 -4.83
N GLY A 43 5.98 -22.81 -5.23
CA GLY A 43 6.03 -23.79 -6.32
C GLY A 43 6.36 -23.19 -7.68
N GLU A 44 6.56 -21.87 -7.76
CA GLU A 44 6.94 -21.16 -8.98
C GLU A 44 8.47 -21.29 -9.23
N GLY A 45 8.89 -21.42 -10.48
CA GLY A 45 10.30 -21.33 -10.89
C GLY A 45 10.77 -19.89 -11.07
N LEU A 46 12.08 -19.63 -11.08
CA LEU A 46 12.60 -18.24 -11.17
C LEU A 46 12.12 -17.49 -12.42
N THR A 47 12.07 -18.17 -13.57
CA THR A 47 11.63 -17.56 -14.84
C THR A 47 10.12 -17.39 -14.91
N GLU A 48 9.35 -18.23 -14.21
CA GLU A 48 7.90 -18.07 -14.07
C GLU A 48 7.61 -16.83 -13.22
N THR A 49 8.31 -16.68 -12.08
CA THR A 49 8.27 -15.45 -11.24
C THR A 49 8.60 -14.21 -12.05
N LEU A 50 9.67 -14.26 -12.86
CA LEU A 50 10.07 -13.14 -13.70
C LEU A 50 8.98 -12.75 -14.71
N GLU A 51 8.37 -13.72 -15.40
CA GLU A 51 7.31 -13.45 -16.39
C GLU A 51 6.05 -12.87 -15.73
N ARG A 52 5.64 -13.43 -14.59
CA ARG A 52 4.46 -12.97 -13.82
C ARG A 52 4.64 -11.55 -13.32
N GLU A 53 5.72 -11.29 -12.56
CA GLU A 53 5.96 -9.98 -11.94
C GLU A 53 6.12 -8.87 -12.98
N VAL A 54 6.86 -9.12 -14.07
CA VAL A 54 6.98 -8.12 -15.14
C VAL A 54 5.62 -7.84 -15.78
N LEU A 55 4.79 -8.86 -16.00
CA LEU A 55 3.45 -8.67 -16.57
C LEU A 55 2.54 -7.89 -15.61
N GLU A 56 2.54 -8.22 -14.32
CA GLU A 56 1.71 -7.57 -13.29
C GLU A 56 2.11 -6.11 -13.09
N GLU A 57 3.40 -5.83 -12.93
CA GLU A 57 3.88 -4.50 -12.60
C GLU A 57 3.97 -3.57 -13.83
N THR A 58 4.12 -4.12 -15.05
CA THR A 58 4.35 -3.31 -16.25
C THR A 58 3.34 -3.47 -17.39
N GLY A 59 2.55 -4.55 -17.37
CA GLY A 59 1.68 -4.93 -18.47
C GLY A 59 2.39 -5.54 -19.68
N TYR A 60 3.73 -5.63 -19.68
CA TYR A 60 4.49 -6.21 -20.78
C TYR A 60 4.68 -7.71 -20.62
N THR A 61 4.54 -8.44 -21.73
CA THR A 61 4.98 -9.84 -21.82
C THR A 61 6.43 -9.92 -22.30
N LEU A 62 7.14 -10.98 -21.92
CA LEU A 62 8.53 -11.19 -22.33
C LEU A 62 8.61 -11.99 -23.64
N SER A 63 9.44 -11.55 -24.58
CA SER A 63 9.80 -12.35 -25.77
C SER A 63 11.06 -13.20 -25.53
N ARG A 64 11.95 -12.75 -24.62
CA ARG A 64 13.18 -13.45 -24.25
C ARG A 64 13.68 -12.97 -22.89
N TYR A 65 14.34 -13.87 -22.16
CA TYR A 65 15.16 -13.57 -20.99
C TYR A 65 16.50 -14.32 -21.08
N SER A 66 17.56 -13.77 -20.49
CA SER A 66 18.92 -14.31 -20.58
C SER A 66 19.83 -13.78 -19.46
N ASN A 67 21.06 -14.28 -19.40
CA ASN A 67 22.11 -13.77 -18.51
C ASN A 67 21.74 -13.73 -17.02
N PRO A 68 21.35 -14.89 -16.42
CA PRO A 68 21.02 -14.96 -15.01
C PRO A 68 22.24 -14.66 -14.16
N ARG A 69 22.07 -13.81 -13.14
CA ARG A 69 23.12 -13.44 -12.19
C ARG A 69 22.51 -13.04 -10.86
N ILE A 70 23.26 -13.20 -9.78
CA ILE A 70 22.78 -12.96 -8.42
C ILE A 70 23.65 -11.90 -7.76
N TYR A 71 22.99 -10.95 -7.11
CA TYR A 71 23.60 -9.91 -6.28
C TYR A 71 22.91 -9.86 -4.93
N ASP A 72 23.54 -9.19 -3.97
CA ASP A 72 22.95 -8.94 -2.68
C ASP A 72 23.29 -7.55 -2.12
N VAL A 73 22.40 -7.07 -1.26
CA VAL A 73 22.57 -5.84 -0.48
C VAL A 73 22.06 -6.05 0.94
N MET A 74 22.66 -5.33 1.88
CA MET A 74 22.18 -5.25 3.25
C MET A 74 21.66 -3.84 3.49
N VAL A 75 20.39 -3.71 3.88
CA VAL A 75 19.75 -2.40 4.10
C VAL A 75 19.25 -2.34 5.53
N GLN A 76 19.77 -1.38 6.29
CA GLN A 76 19.33 -1.10 7.65
C GLN A 76 18.69 0.29 7.68
N GLU A 77 17.37 0.32 7.85
CA GLU A 77 16.60 1.55 8.02
C GLU A 77 16.98 2.28 9.31
N GLY A 78 17.00 3.61 9.26
CA GLY A 78 17.27 4.43 10.43
C GLY A 78 16.18 4.26 11.50
N GLY A 79 16.57 3.92 12.73
CA GLY A 79 15.65 3.77 13.87
C GLY A 79 15.02 2.38 14.02
N GLN A 80 15.22 1.48 13.07
CA GLN A 80 14.77 0.08 13.15
C GLN A 80 15.87 -0.82 13.78
N ASP A 81 15.49 -1.78 14.62
CA ASP A 81 16.42 -2.81 15.16
C ASP A 81 16.48 -4.09 14.30
N PHE A 82 16.19 -3.94 13.00
CA PHE A 82 16.41 -5.00 12.02
C PHE A 82 17.09 -4.46 10.75
N ALA A 83 17.71 -5.38 10.01
CA ALA A 83 18.24 -5.14 8.67
C ALA A 83 17.63 -6.13 7.69
N VAL A 84 17.47 -5.72 6.43
CA VAL A 84 17.02 -6.58 5.34
C VAL A 84 18.24 -6.99 4.51
N HIS A 85 18.50 -8.30 4.46
CA HIS A 85 19.41 -8.88 3.48
C HIS A 85 18.60 -9.23 2.23
N HIS A 86 18.74 -8.40 1.22
CA HIS A 86 18.04 -8.58 -0.04
C HIS A 86 18.98 -9.29 -1.02
N ILE A 87 18.60 -10.49 -1.47
CA ILE A 87 19.26 -11.28 -2.51
C ILE A 87 18.42 -11.18 -3.79
N MET A 88 19.04 -10.76 -4.89
CA MET A 88 18.35 -10.48 -6.14
C MET A 88 18.89 -11.36 -7.26
N ALA A 89 18.00 -12.09 -7.92
CA ALA A 89 18.29 -12.79 -9.16
C ALA A 89 17.88 -11.91 -10.36
N PHE A 90 18.84 -11.49 -11.16
CA PHE A 90 18.65 -10.63 -12.32
C PHE A 90 18.65 -11.41 -13.62
N TYR A 91 17.77 -11.01 -14.53
CA TYR A 91 17.71 -11.48 -15.92
C TYR A 91 17.68 -10.30 -16.88
N ASP A 92 18.46 -10.35 -17.95
CA ASP A 92 18.29 -9.43 -19.07
C ASP A 92 17.05 -9.84 -19.86
N ILE A 93 16.09 -8.93 -19.99
CA ILE A 93 14.79 -9.21 -20.61
C ILE A 93 14.60 -8.42 -21.91
N VAL A 94 13.84 -9.00 -22.84
CA VAL A 94 13.36 -8.34 -24.06
C VAL A 94 11.84 -8.38 -24.03
N LEU A 95 11.21 -7.21 -24.12
CA LEU A 95 9.76 -7.10 -24.10
C LEU A 95 9.16 -7.51 -25.46
N ASP A 96 7.96 -8.08 -25.44
CA ASP A 96 7.14 -8.30 -26.62
C ASP A 96 6.13 -7.16 -26.77
N PHE A 97 6.47 -6.17 -27.62
CA PHE A 97 5.63 -5.00 -27.87
C PHE A 97 4.38 -5.29 -28.73
N GLU A 98 4.35 -6.43 -29.44
CA GLU A 98 3.24 -6.79 -30.32
C GLU A 98 2.10 -7.45 -29.52
N ARG A 99 2.44 -8.27 -28.53
CA ARG A 99 1.47 -8.92 -27.63
C ARG A 99 1.04 -8.03 -26.46
N SER A 100 1.83 -7.04 -26.09
CA SER A 100 1.54 -6.11 -24.99
C SER A 100 0.51 -5.02 -25.32
N GLN A 101 -0.12 -5.05 -26.50
CA GLN A 101 -1.24 -4.14 -26.85
C GLN A 101 -2.62 -4.66 -26.38
N LYS A 102 -2.71 -5.78 -25.68
CA LYS A 102 -3.91 -6.06 -24.88
C LYS A 102 -3.88 -5.13 -23.68
N SER A 103 -4.84 -4.21 -23.64
CA SER A 103 -5.19 -3.38 -22.48
C SER A 103 -4.78 -4.05 -21.17
N LEU A 104 -4.00 -3.34 -20.34
CA LEU A 104 -3.70 -3.72 -18.95
C LEU A 104 -4.91 -4.46 -18.37
N PRO A 105 -4.76 -5.71 -17.88
CA PRO A 105 -5.85 -6.37 -17.21
C PRO A 105 -6.34 -5.44 -16.10
N GLN A 106 -7.59 -5.00 -16.23
CA GLN A 106 -8.34 -4.49 -15.10
C GLN A 106 -8.29 -5.58 -14.03
N GLU A 107 -7.60 -5.30 -12.93
CA GLU A 107 -7.59 -6.07 -11.68
C GLU A 107 -7.08 -7.52 -11.81
N VAL A 108 -5.78 -7.71 -11.53
CA VAL A 108 -5.34 -9.00 -10.97
C VAL A 108 -5.80 -9.00 -9.51
N LEU A 109 -6.72 -9.90 -9.22
CA LEU A 109 -7.53 -10.01 -8.00
C LEU A 109 -6.78 -10.70 -6.84
N ASP A 110 -5.48 -10.49 -6.73
CA ASP A 110 -4.76 -10.70 -5.46
C ASP A 110 -3.91 -9.46 -5.15
N GLY A 111 -4.07 -8.96 -3.92
CA GLY A 111 -3.58 -7.65 -3.49
C GLY A 111 -2.07 -7.63 -3.20
N SER A 112 -1.24 -8.04 -4.16
CA SER A 112 0.22 -8.02 -4.02
C SER A 112 0.95 -7.04 -4.94
N ASN A 113 0.26 -6.42 -5.92
CA ASN A 113 0.90 -5.52 -6.88
C ASN A 113 1.02 -4.08 -6.34
N ASP A 114 2.21 -3.74 -5.84
CA ASP A 114 2.50 -2.46 -5.18
C ASP A 114 3.37 -1.52 -6.03
N SER A 115 3.30 -1.65 -7.34
CA SER A 115 4.07 -0.83 -8.29
C SER A 115 3.16 0.18 -9.00
N ALA A 116 3.54 1.46 -8.96
CA ALA A 116 2.82 2.51 -9.64
C ALA A 116 3.39 2.70 -11.05
N ASN A 117 2.89 1.93 -12.02
CA ASN A 117 3.16 2.04 -13.47
C ASN A 117 4.62 1.80 -13.93
N ALA A 118 4.76 1.31 -15.16
CA ALA A 118 6.06 1.17 -15.84
C ALA A 118 6.59 2.52 -16.36
N ILE A 119 7.87 2.80 -16.12
CA ILE A 119 8.52 4.07 -16.50
C ILE A 119 9.88 3.80 -17.14
N TRP A 120 10.16 4.47 -18.26
CA TRP A 120 11.48 4.42 -18.91
C TRP A 120 12.36 5.59 -18.45
N ILE A 121 13.31 5.31 -17.57
CA ILE A 121 14.19 6.32 -16.97
C ILE A 121 15.48 6.46 -17.78
N PRO A 122 15.84 7.67 -18.25
CA PRO A 122 17.14 7.93 -18.86
C PRO A 122 18.28 7.56 -17.91
N PHE A 123 19.28 6.83 -18.41
CA PHE A 123 20.40 6.32 -17.63
C PHE A 123 21.11 7.39 -16.76
N GLU A 124 21.25 8.60 -17.31
CA GLU A 124 21.87 9.74 -16.66
C GLU A 124 21.06 10.33 -15.51
N GLN A 125 19.74 10.06 -15.46
CA GLN A 125 18.85 10.55 -14.41
C GLN A 125 18.80 9.63 -13.20
N ILE A 126 19.34 8.41 -13.28
CA ILE A 126 19.38 7.47 -12.15
C ILE A 126 20.40 7.94 -11.12
N THR A 127 19.99 8.16 -9.88
CA THR A 127 20.84 8.60 -8.78
C THR A 127 20.58 7.78 -7.51
N GLU A 128 21.50 7.83 -6.55
CA GLU A 128 21.28 7.24 -5.22
C GLU A 128 20.09 7.87 -4.48
N GLU A 129 19.67 9.07 -4.88
CA GLU A 129 18.54 9.75 -4.28
C GLU A 129 17.21 9.22 -4.84
N ASN A 130 17.12 8.83 -6.11
CA ASN A 130 15.84 8.46 -6.71
C ASN A 130 15.68 6.97 -7.04
N ALA A 131 16.71 6.15 -6.88
CA ALA A 131 16.68 4.73 -7.25
C ALA A 131 16.89 3.80 -6.05
N SER A 132 16.39 2.58 -6.15
CA SER A 132 16.63 1.49 -5.21
C SER A 132 18.09 0.97 -5.32
N PRO A 133 18.61 0.29 -4.30
CA PRO A 133 19.90 -0.39 -4.38
C PRO A 133 20.01 -1.37 -5.56
N LEU A 134 18.90 -1.96 -6.02
CA LEU A 134 18.87 -2.92 -7.12
C LEU A 134 19.20 -2.22 -8.44
N VAL A 135 18.53 -1.09 -8.70
CA VAL A 135 18.78 -0.26 -9.87
C VAL A 135 20.21 0.29 -9.85
N LEU A 136 20.74 0.63 -8.67
CA LEU A 136 22.14 1.06 -8.54
C LEU A 136 23.15 -0.06 -8.86
N LYS A 137 22.87 -1.31 -8.44
CA LYS A 137 23.68 -2.48 -8.84
C LYS A 137 23.70 -2.66 -10.36
N VAL A 138 22.54 -2.55 -11.00
CA VAL A 138 22.43 -2.62 -12.48
C VAL A 138 23.17 -1.46 -13.14
N LYS A 139 23.07 -0.24 -12.59
CA LYS A 139 23.80 0.92 -13.12
C LYS A 139 25.32 0.69 -13.07
N ALA A 140 25.84 0.20 -11.95
CA ALA A 140 27.26 -0.13 -11.80
C ALA A 140 27.72 -1.19 -12.81
N GLU A 141 26.89 -2.21 -13.04
CA GLU A 141 27.14 -3.22 -14.07
C GLU A 141 27.16 -2.64 -15.49
N LEU A 142 26.18 -1.81 -15.85
CA LEU A 142 26.07 -1.22 -17.19
C LEU A 142 27.21 -0.25 -17.52
N VAL A 143 27.83 0.39 -16.52
CA VAL A 143 29.08 1.17 -16.71
C VAL A 143 30.36 0.32 -16.71
N GLY A 144 30.23 -1.00 -16.60
CA GLY A 144 31.35 -1.96 -16.64
C GLY A 144 32.09 -2.16 -15.31
N ILE A 145 31.47 -1.79 -14.19
CA ILE A 145 32.06 -1.90 -12.84
C ILE A 145 31.08 -2.65 -11.92
N PRO A 146 30.80 -3.94 -12.17
CA PRO A 146 29.83 -4.70 -11.37
C PRO A 146 30.32 -4.84 -9.92
N GLU A 147 29.47 -4.45 -8.98
CA GLU A 147 29.75 -4.59 -7.55
C GLU A 147 29.33 -5.98 -7.03
N LEU A 148 30.24 -6.95 -7.15
CA LEU A 148 29.97 -8.35 -6.76
C LEU A 148 29.92 -8.57 -5.24
N GLN A 149 30.49 -7.66 -4.46
CA GLN A 149 30.45 -7.75 -3.00
C GLN A 149 29.14 -7.17 -2.48
N MET A 150 28.66 -7.70 -1.35
CA MET A 150 27.48 -7.19 -0.66
C MET A 150 27.68 -5.72 -0.30
N THR A 151 26.82 -4.84 -0.83
CA THR A 151 26.82 -3.41 -0.46
C THR A 151 25.93 -3.21 0.76
N SER A 152 26.44 -2.50 1.77
CA SER A 152 25.73 -2.24 3.03
C SER A 152 25.28 -0.78 3.12
N TYR A 153 23.97 -0.56 3.18
CA TYR A 153 23.34 0.73 3.40
C TYR A 153 22.90 0.84 4.86
N ARG A 154 23.62 1.65 5.65
CA ARG A 154 23.30 1.89 7.07
C ARG A 154 22.55 3.21 7.21
N ASN A 155 21.62 3.27 8.17
CA ASN A 155 20.75 4.43 8.39
C ASN A 155 20.00 4.82 7.12
N TRP A 156 19.53 3.83 6.36
CA TRP A 156 18.77 4.05 5.15
C TRP A 156 17.52 4.88 5.48
N LYS A 157 17.35 5.97 4.74
CA LYS A 157 16.17 6.83 4.86
C LYS A 157 15.16 6.39 3.83
N VAL A 158 14.12 5.72 4.33
CA VAL A 158 12.89 5.51 3.59
C VAL A 158 12.36 6.89 3.21
N LYS A 159 12.05 7.10 1.93
CA LYS A 159 11.40 8.35 1.53
C LYS A 159 9.97 8.25 2.02
N GLU A 160 9.47 9.26 2.70
CA GLU A 160 8.03 9.39 2.84
C GLU A 160 7.50 9.91 1.49
N GLY A 161 6.28 9.54 1.12
CA GLY A 161 5.64 10.13 -0.06
C GLY A 161 5.54 11.63 0.11
N GLU A 162 5.07 12.36 -0.90
CA GLU A 162 4.53 13.69 -0.60
C GLU A 162 3.39 13.48 0.41
N GLN A 163 3.70 13.67 1.70
CA GLN A 163 2.72 13.69 2.76
C GLN A 163 1.83 14.89 2.47
N MET A 164 0.62 14.58 1.99
CA MET A 164 -0.34 15.61 1.69
C MET A 164 -1.09 15.93 2.97
N LYS A 165 -1.25 17.21 3.27
CA LYS A 165 -2.26 17.64 4.22
C LYS A 165 -3.64 17.30 3.67
N PRO A 166 -4.67 17.13 4.53
CA PRO A 166 -6.02 16.77 4.11
C PRO A 166 -6.54 17.67 2.98
N GLN A 167 -6.30 18.98 3.10
CA GLN A 167 -6.70 19.96 2.11
C GLN A 167 -6.01 19.79 0.75
N GLU A 168 -4.74 19.36 0.74
CA GLU A 168 -3.97 19.15 -0.48
C GLU A 168 -4.48 17.93 -1.23
N MET A 169 -4.70 16.81 -0.53
CA MET A 169 -5.29 15.60 -1.10
C MET A 169 -6.71 15.86 -1.62
N TRP A 170 -7.52 16.59 -0.86
CA TRP A 170 -8.87 16.99 -1.27
C TRP A 170 -8.86 17.82 -2.55
N ASN A 171 -7.95 18.81 -2.63
CA ASN A 171 -7.82 19.64 -3.82
C ASN A 171 -7.35 18.85 -5.04
N ALA A 172 -6.47 17.87 -4.85
CA ALA A 172 -6.02 16.97 -5.90
C ALA A 172 -7.19 16.11 -6.41
N TYR A 173 -7.95 15.48 -5.52
CA TYR A 173 -9.12 14.69 -5.92
C TYR A 173 -10.22 15.54 -6.55
N LYS A 174 -10.42 16.79 -6.10
CA LYS A 174 -11.36 17.73 -6.72
C LYS A 174 -11.04 18.07 -8.17
N GLN A 175 -9.77 17.98 -8.60
CA GLN A 175 -9.44 18.10 -10.02
C GLN A 175 -10.01 16.95 -10.86
N ILE A 176 -10.21 15.78 -10.24
CA ILE A 176 -10.75 14.56 -10.86
C ILE A 176 -12.27 14.48 -10.69
N ASN A 177 -12.78 14.87 -9.52
CA ASN A 177 -14.20 14.91 -9.16
C ASN A 177 -14.62 16.32 -8.70
N PRO A 178 -14.85 17.28 -9.62
CA PRO A 178 -15.19 18.66 -9.25
C PRO A 178 -16.51 18.80 -8.48
N SER A 179 -17.39 17.79 -8.54
CA SER A 179 -18.68 17.79 -7.85
C SER A 179 -18.63 17.46 -6.36
N ILE A 180 -17.46 17.08 -5.82
CA ILE A 180 -17.31 16.69 -4.42
C ILE A 180 -17.55 17.85 -3.42
N GLY A 181 -17.44 19.09 -3.88
CA GLY A 181 -17.66 20.27 -3.04
C GLY A 181 -16.45 20.70 -2.21
N ASP A 182 -16.63 21.73 -1.40
CA ASP A 182 -15.55 22.38 -0.63
C ASP A 182 -15.48 21.93 0.83
N GLU A 183 -16.54 21.30 1.34
CA GLU A 183 -16.57 20.75 2.70
C GLU A 183 -15.69 19.51 2.75
N ILE A 184 -14.79 19.47 3.73
CA ILE A 184 -13.84 18.40 3.97
C ILE A 184 -14.08 17.88 5.37
N ASP A 185 -14.27 16.56 5.47
CA ASP A 185 -14.15 15.84 6.74
C ASP A 185 -12.87 15.00 6.68
N ALA A 186 -12.11 15.02 7.77
CA ALA A 186 -10.79 14.41 7.83
C ALA A 186 -10.54 13.87 9.23
N TRP A 187 -10.29 12.57 9.33
CA TRP A 187 -10.15 11.89 10.62
C TRP A 187 -9.21 10.69 10.53
N ALA A 188 -8.65 10.33 11.68
CA ALA A 188 -7.83 9.13 11.87
C ALA A 188 -8.63 8.08 12.66
N PHE A 189 -8.36 6.80 12.42
CA PHE A 189 -8.93 5.75 13.26
C PHE A 189 -8.43 5.86 14.70
N GLY A 190 -9.32 5.63 15.67
CA GLY A 190 -9.03 5.83 17.09
C GLY A 190 -8.00 4.88 17.70
N VAL A 191 -7.70 3.76 17.05
CA VAL A 191 -6.71 2.76 17.49
C VAL A 191 -5.87 2.35 16.27
N GLU A 192 -4.54 2.32 16.42
CA GLU A 192 -3.61 1.90 15.35
C GLU A 192 -3.83 2.62 14.00
N ALA A 193 -3.96 3.96 14.02
CA ALA A 193 -4.27 4.78 12.85
C ALA A 193 -3.45 4.44 11.59
N ASP A 194 -2.13 4.23 11.73
CA ASP A 194 -1.25 3.91 10.60
C ASP A 194 -1.58 2.55 9.97
N LEU A 195 -1.86 1.53 10.79
CA LEU A 195 -2.22 0.20 10.31
C LEU A 195 -3.59 0.22 9.62
N LEU A 196 -4.59 0.84 10.26
CA LEU A 196 -5.96 0.82 9.76
C LEU A 196 -6.11 1.66 8.49
N SER A 197 -5.46 2.82 8.41
CA SER A 197 -5.43 3.63 7.19
C SER A 197 -4.75 2.92 6.02
N ASP A 198 -3.67 2.16 6.27
CA ASP A 198 -3.01 1.32 5.27
C ASP A 198 -3.93 0.19 4.77
N LEU A 199 -4.70 -0.45 5.66
CA LEU A 199 -5.71 -1.44 5.25
C LEU A 199 -6.81 -0.83 4.37
N VAL A 200 -7.23 0.41 4.63
CA VAL A 200 -8.19 1.12 3.77
C VAL A 200 -7.56 1.46 2.42
N LEU A 201 -6.32 1.94 2.41
CA LEU A 201 -5.58 2.27 1.19
C LEU A 201 -5.46 1.07 0.24
N LYS A 202 -5.23 -0.12 0.81
CA LYS A 202 -5.17 -1.41 0.10
C LYS A 202 -6.54 -1.96 -0.34
N GLY A 203 -7.63 -1.37 0.15
CA GLY A 203 -8.99 -1.85 -0.10
C GLY A 203 -9.36 -3.11 0.69
N GLU A 204 -8.57 -3.47 1.71
CA GLU A 204 -8.88 -4.60 2.60
C GLU A 204 -9.91 -4.23 3.67
N LYS A 205 -9.78 -3.03 4.24
CA LYS A 205 -10.76 -2.44 5.16
C LYS A 205 -11.70 -1.55 4.35
N THR A 206 -12.98 -1.94 4.33
CA THR A 206 -14.07 -1.28 3.57
C THR A 206 -15.27 -0.97 4.46
N ALA A 207 -15.12 -1.12 5.77
CA ALA A 207 -16.13 -0.78 6.74
C ALA A 207 -15.52 -0.29 8.06
N THR A 208 -16.30 0.48 8.82
CA THR A 208 -15.97 0.94 10.17
C THR A 208 -17.22 0.90 11.06
N ALA A 209 -17.01 1.05 12.37
CA ALA A 209 -18.07 1.11 13.37
C ALA A 209 -17.80 2.19 14.43
N SER A 210 -18.87 2.83 14.90
CA SER A 210 -18.83 3.85 15.95
C SER A 210 -20.00 3.70 16.92
N ALA A 211 -19.85 4.23 18.14
CA ALA A 211 -20.87 4.14 19.18
C ALA A 211 -21.99 5.18 18.92
N TYR A 212 -23.23 4.70 18.73
CA TYR A 212 -24.36 5.57 18.35
C TYR A 212 -24.64 6.69 19.35
N ASP A 213 -24.56 6.40 20.65
CA ASP A 213 -24.93 7.36 21.68
C ASP A 213 -23.91 8.52 21.78
N LEU A 214 -22.68 8.36 21.30
CA LEU A 214 -21.66 9.40 21.32
C LEU A 214 -21.99 10.55 20.35
N TYR A 215 -22.60 10.28 19.19
CA TYR A 215 -23.07 11.33 18.29
C TYR A 215 -24.03 12.32 18.98
N ALA A 216 -24.89 11.83 19.86
CA ALA A 216 -25.81 12.68 20.62
C ALA A 216 -25.10 13.47 21.73
N VAL A 217 -24.03 12.91 22.33
CA VAL A 217 -23.20 13.57 23.34
C VAL A 217 -22.41 14.73 22.71
N ASP A 218 -21.82 14.48 21.55
CA ASP A 218 -20.96 15.43 20.83
C ASP A 218 -21.76 16.43 19.98
N ASN A 219 -23.08 16.20 19.84
CA ASN A 219 -23.99 16.96 18.99
C ASN A 219 -23.58 16.91 17.50
N ASP A 220 -23.13 15.73 17.08
CA ASP A 220 -22.70 15.44 15.72
C ASP A 220 -23.79 14.71 14.92
N PRO A 221 -23.92 15.00 13.62
CA PRO A 221 -24.82 14.25 12.76
C PRO A 221 -24.29 12.82 12.53
N LEU A 222 -25.21 11.88 12.30
CA LEU A 222 -24.81 10.57 11.80
C LEU A 222 -24.21 10.69 10.39
N PRO A 223 -23.26 9.82 10.03
CA PRO A 223 -22.71 9.75 8.69
C PRO A 223 -23.82 9.47 7.66
N GLN A 224 -23.58 9.89 6.41
CA GLN A 224 -24.57 9.79 5.33
C GLN A 224 -23.98 9.12 4.10
N GLU A 225 -24.79 8.30 3.45
CA GLU A 225 -24.42 7.69 2.17
C GLU A 225 -24.14 8.77 1.11
N GLY A 226 -23.05 8.60 0.35
CA GLY A 226 -22.57 9.53 -0.67
C GLY A 226 -21.71 10.68 -0.13
N THR A 227 -21.41 10.70 1.17
CA THR A 227 -20.40 11.60 1.73
C THR A 227 -18.99 11.05 1.54
N PHE A 228 -18.00 11.92 1.68
CA PHE A 228 -16.60 11.62 1.42
C PHE A 228 -15.75 12.08 2.58
N ASP A 229 -14.80 11.23 2.98
CA ASP A 229 -13.92 11.48 4.12
C ASP A 229 -12.46 11.31 3.70
N VAL A 230 -11.59 12.13 4.28
CA VAL A 230 -10.13 11.96 4.17
C VAL A 230 -9.65 11.15 5.37
N ILE A 231 -9.08 9.98 5.10
CA ILE A 231 -8.49 9.12 6.13
C ILE A 231 -7.07 9.58 6.41
N LEU A 232 -6.75 9.77 7.70
CA LEU A 232 -5.45 10.25 8.16
C LEU A 232 -4.63 9.15 8.85
N ASP A 233 -3.31 9.31 8.79
CA ASP A 233 -2.36 8.55 9.61
C ASP A 233 -2.24 9.15 11.03
N SER A 234 -1.39 8.54 11.88
CA SER A 234 -1.14 9.02 13.25
C SER A 234 -0.41 10.37 13.34
N GLN A 235 0.05 10.92 12.21
CA GLN A 235 0.76 12.19 12.08
C GLN A 235 -0.07 13.27 11.38
N ASP A 236 -1.39 13.09 11.30
CA ASP A 236 -2.34 13.98 10.63
C ASP A 236 -2.00 14.23 9.14
N GLN A 237 -1.42 13.23 8.47
CA GLN A 237 -1.22 13.25 7.02
C GLN A 237 -2.32 12.45 6.32
N ALA A 238 -2.75 12.95 5.16
CA ALA A 238 -3.78 12.30 4.37
C ALA A 238 -3.23 11.03 3.70
N VAL A 239 -3.93 9.93 3.91
CA VAL A 239 -3.59 8.60 3.36
C VAL A 239 -4.45 8.31 2.13
N CYS A 240 -5.77 8.49 2.24
CA CYS A 240 -6.69 8.27 1.13
C CYS A 240 -8.01 9.05 1.32
N ILE A 241 -8.83 9.10 0.28
CA ILE A 241 -10.21 9.56 0.33
C ILE A 241 -11.13 8.37 0.11
N VAL A 242 -12.15 8.27 0.94
CA VAL A 242 -13.21 7.26 0.84
C VAL A 242 -14.56 7.90 0.54
N GLU A 243 -15.44 7.14 -0.10
CA GLU A 243 -16.86 7.47 -0.26
C GLU A 243 -17.69 6.51 0.59
N VAL A 244 -18.54 7.04 1.47
CA VAL A 244 -19.47 6.25 2.26
C VAL A 244 -20.56 5.70 1.36
N THR A 245 -20.62 4.38 1.22
CA THR A 245 -21.56 3.68 0.32
C THR A 245 -22.80 3.18 1.02
N LYS A 246 -22.75 2.99 2.34
CA LYS A 246 -23.87 2.48 3.13
C LYS A 246 -23.73 2.88 4.59
N VAL A 247 -24.84 3.27 5.21
CA VAL A 247 -24.90 3.53 6.67
C VAL A 247 -26.04 2.73 7.27
N SER A 248 -25.79 2.06 8.39
CA SER A 248 -26.83 1.35 9.14
C SER A 248 -26.61 1.45 10.64
N VAL A 249 -27.69 1.34 11.42
CA VAL A 249 -27.63 1.37 12.87
C VAL A 249 -28.29 0.11 13.41
N GLN A 250 -27.55 -0.64 14.22
CA GLN A 250 -28.07 -1.87 14.84
C GLN A 250 -27.47 -2.09 16.23
N PRO A 251 -28.09 -2.92 17.09
CA PRO A 251 -27.47 -3.32 18.36
C PRO A 251 -26.14 -4.04 18.12
N PHE A 252 -25.16 -3.82 19.00
CA PHE A 252 -23.82 -4.41 18.91
C PHE A 252 -23.85 -5.94 18.75
N HIS A 253 -24.72 -6.62 19.50
CA HIS A 253 -24.85 -8.07 19.42
C HIS A 253 -25.39 -8.59 18.07
N GLN A 254 -25.96 -7.72 17.23
CA GLN A 254 -26.54 -8.05 15.92
C GLN A 254 -25.58 -7.80 14.75
N VAL A 255 -24.42 -7.19 15.00
CA VAL A 255 -23.39 -6.99 13.97
C VAL A 255 -23.04 -8.33 13.33
N SER A 256 -23.06 -8.35 12.00
CA SER A 256 -22.89 -9.55 11.21
C SER A 256 -21.41 -9.89 11.02
N ALA A 257 -21.14 -11.18 10.75
CA ALA A 257 -19.78 -11.60 10.37
C ALA A 257 -19.33 -10.98 9.04
N ASP A 258 -20.26 -10.62 8.15
CA ASP A 258 -19.96 -9.91 6.90
C ASP A 258 -19.40 -8.52 7.16
N HIS A 259 -20.00 -7.77 8.10
CA HIS A 259 -19.48 -6.46 8.50
C HIS A 259 -18.09 -6.58 9.14
N ALA A 260 -17.93 -7.50 10.10
CA ALA A 260 -16.65 -7.76 10.74
C ALA A 260 -15.55 -8.15 9.72
N TYR A 261 -15.91 -8.93 8.70
CA TYR A 261 -14.97 -9.29 7.64
C TYR A 261 -14.55 -8.08 6.79
N LYS A 262 -15.50 -7.19 6.46
CA LYS A 262 -15.24 -5.94 5.72
C LYS A 262 -14.40 -4.93 6.51
N GLU A 263 -14.45 -4.97 7.84
CA GLU A 263 -13.55 -4.16 8.68
C GLU A 263 -12.09 -4.60 8.57
N GLY A 264 -11.82 -5.84 8.12
CA GLY A 264 -10.50 -6.28 7.68
C GLY A 264 -9.46 -6.49 8.80
N GLU A 265 -9.83 -6.30 10.05
CA GLU A 265 -8.91 -6.34 11.20
C GLU A 265 -8.66 -7.75 11.74
N GLY A 266 -7.46 -7.96 12.32
CA GLY A 266 -7.07 -9.20 12.97
C GLY A 266 -7.21 -10.42 12.06
N ASP A 267 -7.95 -11.43 12.51
CA ASP A 267 -8.26 -12.64 11.74
C ASP A 267 -9.54 -12.53 10.88
N LYS A 268 -10.09 -11.31 10.75
CA LYS A 268 -11.32 -10.96 10.02
C LYS A 268 -12.56 -11.70 10.57
N SER A 269 -12.50 -12.21 11.79
CA SER A 269 -13.61 -12.93 12.43
C SER A 269 -14.51 -12.01 13.25
N LEU A 270 -15.80 -12.38 13.35
CA LEU A 270 -16.74 -11.71 14.23
C LEU A 270 -16.35 -11.80 15.72
N ALA A 271 -15.65 -12.88 16.11
CA ALA A 271 -15.20 -13.07 17.48
C ALA A 271 -14.13 -12.04 17.85
N TYR A 272 -13.12 -11.88 16.98
CA TYR A 272 -12.08 -10.86 17.13
C TYR A 272 -12.70 -9.46 17.13
N TRP A 273 -13.55 -9.17 16.15
CA TRP A 273 -14.22 -7.87 16.03
C TRP A 273 -14.98 -7.50 17.32
N ARG A 274 -15.78 -8.43 17.87
CA ARG A 274 -16.53 -8.17 19.10
C ARG A 274 -15.63 -7.91 20.29
N GLN A 275 -14.54 -8.67 20.43
CA GLN A 275 -13.63 -8.48 21.56
C GLN A 275 -13.03 -7.07 21.54
N VAL A 276 -12.44 -6.67 20.40
CA VAL A 276 -11.77 -5.37 20.25
C VAL A 276 -12.78 -4.22 20.43
N HIS A 277 -13.93 -4.30 19.78
CA HIS A 277 -14.92 -3.22 19.83
C HIS A 277 -15.62 -3.12 21.19
N GLU A 278 -15.84 -4.22 21.90
CA GLU A 278 -16.40 -4.18 23.26
C GLU A 278 -15.45 -3.49 24.24
N GLU A 279 -14.15 -3.76 24.14
CA GLU A 279 -13.12 -3.07 24.95
C GLU A 279 -13.12 -1.56 24.66
N VAL A 280 -13.02 -1.18 23.39
CA VAL A 280 -12.93 0.22 22.94
C VAL A 280 -14.20 1.02 23.25
N PHE A 281 -15.38 0.49 22.91
CA PHE A 281 -16.65 1.19 23.18
C PHE A 281 -16.97 1.29 24.66
N THR A 282 -16.55 0.32 25.48
CA THR A 282 -16.70 0.42 26.94
C THR A 282 -15.91 1.58 27.50
N GLU A 283 -14.66 1.76 27.04
CA GLU A 283 -13.81 2.89 27.44
C GLU A 283 -14.43 4.23 27.01
N TRP A 284 -14.72 4.40 25.71
CA TRP A 284 -15.24 5.66 25.17
C TRP A 284 -16.59 6.07 25.76
N MET A 285 -17.52 5.12 25.91
CA MET A 285 -18.82 5.41 26.54
C MET A 285 -18.66 5.73 28.03
N SER A 286 -17.74 5.08 28.74
CA SER A 286 -17.48 5.39 30.14
C SER A 286 -16.96 6.81 30.33
N ASP A 287 -16.09 7.30 29.43
CA ASP A 287 -15.57 8.66 29.45
C ASP A 287 -16.69 9.71 29.24
N ALA A 288 -17.70 9.36 28.45
CA ALA A 288 -18.93 10.16 28.28
C ALA A 288 -19.95 9.98 29.43
N GLY A 289 -19.65 9.18 30.45
CA GLY A 289 -20.57 8.88 31.56
C GLY A 289 -21.72 7.95 31.19
N LEU A 290 -21.58 7.21 30.09
CA LEU A 290 -22.51 6.20 29.59
C LEU A 290 -22.03 4.78 29.94
N THR A 291 -22.85 3.78 29.67
CA THR A 291 -22.50 2.37 29.88
C THR A 291 -22.71 1.60 28.59
N PHE A 292 -21.65 0.98 28.09
CA PHE A 292 -21.74 0.08 26.95
C PHE A 292 -22.34 -1.27 27.36
N THR A 293 -23.23 -1.80 26.52
CA THR A 293 -23.87 -3.11 26.71
C THR A 293 -24.02 -3.79 25.35
N PRO A 294 -24.25 -5.11 25.28
CA PRO A 294 -24.52 -5.79 24.01
C PRO A 294 -25.75 -5.24 23.24
N ASP A 295 -26.68 -4.60 23.93
CA ASP A 295 -27.87 -3.95 23.36
C ASP A 295 -27.60 -2.50 22.89
N SER A 296 -26.44 -1.92 23.23
CA SER A 296 -26.04 -0.59 22.78
C SER A 296 -25.98 -0.55 21.27
N LYS A 297 -26.47 0.56 20.69
CA LYS A 297 -26.48 0.73 19.24
C LYS A 297 -25.10 1.12 18.73
N VAL A 298 -24.73 0.55 17.59
CA VAL A 298 -23.56 0.93 16.82
C VAL A 298 -23.99 1.45 15.46
N VAL A 299 -23.31 2.50 15.01
CA VAL A 299 -23.40 3.00 13.64
C VAL A 299 -22.36 2.25 12.83
N LEU A 300 -22.77 1.71 11.71
CA LEU A 300 -21.94 0.92 10.81
C LEU A 300 -21.90 1.61 9.46
N GLU A 301 -20.68 1.81 8.98
CA GLU A 301 -20.43 2.45 7.69
C GLU A 301 -19.70 1.46 6.80
N GLU A 302 -20.15 1.31 5.55
CA GLU A 302 -19.39 0.66 4.48
C GLU A 302 -18.95 1.74 3.50
N PHE A 303 -17.69 1.74 3.11
CA PHE A 303 -17.10 2.74 2.23
C PHE A 303 -16.18 2.10 1.20
N ARG A 304 -15.85 2.87 0.17
CA ARG A 304 -14.84 2.50 -0.83
C ARG A 304 -13.80 3.59 -0.98
N LYS A 305 -12.53 3.20 -1.14
CA LYS A 305 -11.47 4.13 -1.53
C LYS A 305 -11.77 4.70 -2.92
N VAL A 306 -11.65 6.01 -3.08
CA VAL A 306 -11.81 6.72 -4.36
C VAL A 306 -10.57 7.50 -4.78
N TYR A 307 -9.62 7.73 -3.87
CA TYR A 307 -8.35 8.40 -4.16
C TYR A 307 -7.27 8.01 -3.13
N PRO A 308 -5.98 7.85 -3.51
CA PRO A 308 -5.49 7.76 -4.88
C PRO A 308 -6.12 6.58 -5.64
N LEU A 309 -6.21 6.73 -6.98
CA LEU A 309 -6.83 5.75 -7.88
C LEU A 309 -6.05 4.43 -7.92
#